data_AF-A0AAV9MIT3-F1
#
_entry.id   AF-A0AAV9MIT3-F1
#
_cell.length_a   1.000
_cell.length_b   1.000
_cell.length_c   1.000
_cell.angle_alpha   90.00
_cell.angle_beta   90.00
_cell.angle_gamma   90.00
#
_symmetry.space_group_name_H-M   'P 1'
#
loop_
_entity.id
_entity.type
_entity.pdbx_description
1 polymer ?
#
loop_
_entity_poly.entity_id
_entity_poly.type
_entity_poly.pdbx_seq_one_letter_code
_entity_poly.pdbx_strand_id
1 'polypeptide(L)'
;MVELVNATGDDLALQPPMPYVYKMIATVILRSGFEPGFGLGKHFQGIVEPIQIPARGAKFGLGYVPTDDEAGMKNKSIDQALARPIPYLYQSFLVREYVNDGCLGEGI
;
A
#
# COMPACT_ATOMS: atom_id res chain seq x y z
N MET A 1 38.06 -3.81 -33.99
CA MET A 1 36.58 -3.81 -33.91
C MET A 1 36.23 -5.18 -33.35
N VAL A 2 35.88 -5.25 -32.06
CA VAL A 2 35.58 -6.53 -31.39
C VAL A 2 34.07 -6.59 -31.17
N GLU A 3 33.41 -7.54 -31.82
CA GLU A 3 32.00 -7.85 -31.58
C GLU A 3 31.88 -8.52 -30.21
N LEU A 4 31.14 -7.89 -29.31
CA LEU A 4 30.78 -8.49 -28.03
C LEU A 4 29.45 -9.22 -28.21
N VAL A 5 29.52 -10.49 -28.61
CA VAL A 5 28.41 -11.45 -28.53
C VAL A 5 28.20 -11.75 -27.05
N ASN A 6 27.13 -11.18 -26.48
CA ASN A 6 26.64 -11.62 -25.18
C ASN A 6 25.63 -12.74 -25.42
N ALA A 7 26.12 -13.98 -25.39
CA ALA A 7 25.31 -15.18 -25.26
C ALA A 7 25.24 -15.58 -23.77
N THR A 8 24.16 -15.19 -23.11
CA THR A 8 23.69 -15.79 -21.85
C THR A 8 22.16 -15.71 -21.95
N GLY A 9 21.49 -16.73 -22.46
CA GLY A 9 21.34 -17.99 -21.73
C GLY A 9 20.13 -17.81 -20.84
N ASP A 10 18.97 -18.08 -21.40
CA ASP A 10 17.64 -17.95 -20.79
C ASP A 10 17.56 -18.71 -19.46
N ASP A 11 17.76 -18.03 -18.34
CA ASP A 11 17.31 -18.49 -17.01
C ASP A 11 17.23 -17.33 -16.03
N LEU A 12 16.38 -16.34 -16.32
CA LEU A 12 15.88 -15.44 -15.29
C LEU A 12 14.37 -15.61 -15.25
N ALA A 13 13.94 -16.43 -14.30
CA ALA A 13 12.58 -16.73 -13.91
C ALA A 13 11.55 -15.71 -14.42
N LEU A 14 10.54 -16.21 -15.14
CA LEU A 14 9.34 -15.49 -15.57
C LEU A 14 8.67 -14.85 -14.34
N GLN A 15 9.15 -13.67 -13.94
CA GLN A 15 8.54 -12.88 -12.89
C GLN A 15 7.11 -12.60 -13.35
N PRO A 16 6.09 -12.91 -12.54
CA PRO A 16 4.72 -12.62 -12.91
C PRO A 16 4.63 -11.13 -13.29
N PRO A 17 3.97 -10.80 -14.42
CA PRO A 17 3.94 -9.44 -14.91
C PRO A 17 3.45 -8.50 -13.81
N MET A 18 4.20 -7.41 -13.54
CA MET A 18 3.78 -6.43 -12.55
C MET A 18 2.33 -5.98 -12.81
N PRO A 19 1.44 -5.99 -11.79
CA PRO A 19 0.08 -5.50 -11.92
C PRO A 19 0.03 -4.10 -12.54
N TYR A 20 -0.98 -3.86 -13.39
CA TYR A 20 -1.11 -2.62 -14.16
C TYR A 20 -1.06 -1.36 -13.29
N VAL A 21 -1.68 -1.41 -12.10
CA VAL A 21 -1.71 -0.31 -11.14
C VAL A 21 -0.29 0.11 -10.72
N TYR A 22 0.60 -0.85 -10.46
CA TYR A 22 1.98 -0.53 -10.09
C TYR A 22 2.75 0.12 -11.24
N LYS A 23 2.53 -0.35 -12.49
CA LYS A 23 3.13 0.29 -13.67
C LYS A 23 2.67 1.74 -13.83
N MET A 24 1.37 2.00 -13.62
CA MET A 24 0.81 3.35 -13.67
C MET A 24 1.44 4.24 -12.59
N ILE A 25 1.48 3.78 -11.34
CA ILE A 25 2.08 4.53 -10.22
C ILE A 25 3.55 4.84 -10.50
N ALA A 26 4.33 3.82 -10.89
CA ALA A 26 5.75 3.99 -11.21
C ALA A 26 5.95 5.01 -12.35
N THR A 27 5.12 4.93 -13.40
CA THR A 27 5.18 5.87 -14.53
C THR A 27 4.92 7.30 -14.10
N VAL A 28 3.91 7.53 -13.26
CA VAL A 28 3.57 8.88 -12.76
C VAL A 28 4.68 9.44 -11.88
N ILE A 29 5.22 8.64 -10.96
CA ILE A 29 6.26 9.06 -10.02
C ILE A 29 7.55 9.40 -10.78
N LEU A 30 7.99 8.54 -11.71
CA LEU A 30 9.19 8.78 -12.52
C LEU A 30 9.05 10.02 -13.42
N ARG A 31 7.90 10.21 -14.07
CA ARG A 31 7.64 11.40 -14.90
C ARG A 31 7.61 12.69 -14.10
N SER A 32 7.30 12.60 -12.81
CA SER A 32 7.29 13.76 -11.90
C SER A 32 8.70 14.14 -11.40
N GLY A 33 9.76 13.46 -11.87
CA GLY A 33 11.14 13.75 -11.48
C GLY A 33 11.61 13.02 -10.24
N PHE A 34 10.94 11.94 -9.84
CA PHE A 34 11.44 11.07 -8.78
C PHE A 34 12.70 10.33 -9.23
N GLU A 35 13.71 10.33 -8.36
CA GLU A 35 14.94 9.57 -8.55
C GLU A 35 14.93 8.32 -7.65
N PRO A 36 14.95 7.10 -8.22
CA PRO A 36 15.03 5.87 -7.45
C PRO A 36 16.25 5.86 -6.52
N GLY A 37 16.04 5.44 -5.27
CA GLY A 37 17.08 5.42 -4.24
C GLY A 37 17.19 6.70 -3.42
N PHE A 38 16.44 7.76 -3.77
CA PHE A 38 16.40 9.01 -3.04
C PHE A 38 15.03 9.26 -2.39
N GLY A 39 15.04 10.05 -1.32
CA GLY A 39 13.84 10.52 -0.65
C GLY A 39 13.10 11.58 -1.48
N LEU A 40 11.84 11.85 -1.14
CA LEU A 40 11.07 12.92 -1.77
C LEU A 40 11.49 14.31 -1.26
N GLY A 41 11.09 15.36 -2.00
CA GLY A 41 11.33 16.76 -1.63
C GLY A 41 12.48 17.41 -2.41
N LYS A 42 12.58 18.74 -2.31
CA LYS A 42 13.51 19.56 -3.10
C LYS A 42 15.00 19.16 -2.98
N HIS A 43 15.39 18.62 -1.84
CA HIS A 43 16.76 18.24 -1.50
C HIS A 43 16.84 16.76 -1.11
N PHE A 44 15.93 15.93 -1.61
CA PHE A 44 15.84 14.49 -1.30
C PHE A 44 15.73 14.17 0.19
N GLN A 45 15.17 15.10 0.98
CA GLN A 45 15.13 15.03 2.44
C GLN A 45 14.06 14.09 3.02
N GLY A 46 13.19 13.55 2.16
CA GLY A 46 12.14 12.62 2.54
C GLY A 46 12.69 11.25 2.90
N ILE A 47 11.82 10.41 3.47
CA ILE A 47 12.16 9.02 3.77
C ILE A 47 12.33 8.20 2.49
N VAL A 48 13.40 7.41 2.41
CA VAL A 48 13.68 6.50 1.27
C VAL A 48 12.86 5.23 1.41
N GLU A 49 12.81 4.69 2.62
CA GLU A 49 12.10 3.46 2.94
C GLU A 49 10.87 3.74 3.80
N PRO A 50 9.77 2.98 3.63
CA PRO A 50 8.61 3.09 4.51
C PRO A 50 8.98 2.81 5.97
N ILE A 51 8.32 3.51 6.89
CA ILE A 51 8.48 3.28 8.32
C ILE A 51 7.83 1.94 8.67
N GLN A 52 8.60 1.06 9.30
CA GLN A 52 8.08 -0.20 9.82
C GLN A 52 7.27 0.07 11.09
N ILE A 53 6.00 -0.32 11.08
CA ILE A 53 5.14 -0.23 12.26
C ILE A 53 5.22 -1.58 12.99
N PRO A 54 5.64 -1.61 14.27
CA PRO A 54 5.65 -2.85 15.03
C PRO A 54 4.22 -3.38 15.16
N ALA A 55 4.02 -4.66 14.85
CA ALA A 55 2.74 -5.30 15.05
C ALA A 55 2.39 -5.31 16.55
N ARG A 56 1.13 -5.00 16.88
CA ARG A 56 0.65 -5.07 18.26
C ARG A 56 0.55 -6.54 18.67
N GLY A 57 1.59 -7.04 19.32
CA GLY A 57 1.68 -8.45 19.76
C GLY A 57 0.73 -8.80 20.90
N ALA A 58 0.33 -7.83 21.72
CA ALA A 58 -0.52 -8.07 22.89
C ALA A 58 -1.58 -6.99 23.09
N LYS A 59 -2.70 -7.38 23.71
CA LYS A 59 -3.83 -6.49 24.04
C LYS A 59 -3.58 -5.60 25.26
N PHE A 60 -2.43 -5.75 25.92
CA PHE A 60 -2.06 -4.96 27.09
C PHE A 60 -1.95 -3.47 26.77
N GLY A 61 -2.00 -2.66 27.82
CA GLY A 61 -1.76 -1.21 27.75
C GLY A 61 -0.31 -0.91 27.38
N LEU A 62 -0.08 0.25 26.79
CA LEU A 62 1.29 0.73 26.52
C LEU A 62 2.06 0.86 27.85
N GLY A 63 3.29 0.34 27.88
CA GLY A 63 4.14 0.35 29.08
C GLY A 63 3.88 -0.79 30.07
N TYR A 64 2.92 -1.68 29.80
CA TYR A 64 2.73 -2.89 30.61
C TYR A 64 3.90 -3.86 30.41
N VAL A 65 4.51 -4.29 31.51
CA VAL A 65 5.56 -5.31 31.54
C VAL A 65 4.88 -6.63 31.92
N PRO A 66 4.72 -7.59 30.98
CA PRO A 66 4.13 -8.89 31.30
C PRO A 66 5.00 -9.63 32.30
N THR A 67 4.35 -10.34 33.22
CA THR A 67 5.03 -11.30 34.10
C THR A 67 5.32 -12.58 33.29
N ASP A 68 6.37 -13.35 33.66
CA ASP A 68 6.86 -14.50 32.87
C ASP A 68 5.79 -15.56 32.55
N ASP A 69 4.74 -15.66 33.37
CA ASP A 69 3.56 -16.52 33.18
C ASP A 69 2.61 -16.02 32.07
N GLU A 70 2.64 -14.74 31.75
CA GLU A 70 1.80 -14.09 30.74
C GLU A 70 2.50 -13.99 29.38
N ALA A 71 3.83 -14.01 29.36
CA ALA A 71 4.66 -13.99 28.15
C ALA A 71 4.46 -15.23 27.25
N GLY A 72 3.95 -16.32 27.84
CA GLY A 72 3.63 -17.57 27.14
C GLY A 72 2.33 -17.53 26.32
N MET A 73 1.48 -16.50 26.46
CA MET A 73 0.32 -16.29 25.59
C MET A 73 0.73 -15.71 24.23
N LYS A 74 1.71 -16.37 23.59
CA LYS A 74 1.94 -16.27 22.16
C LYS A 74 0.65 -16.66 21.45
N ASN A 75 -0.11 -15.63 21.10
CA ASN A 75 -0.97 -15.57 19.93
C ASN A 75 -0.74 -16.75 18.99
N LYS A 76 -1.59 -17.77 19.14
CA LYS A 76 -1.89 -18.75 18.09
C LYS A 76 -2.02 -17.91 16.83
N SER A 77 -1.17 -18.16 15.85
CA SER A 77 -1.21 -17.51 14.55
C SER A 77 -2.62 -17.73 13.99
N ILE A 78 -3.51 -16.81 14.27
CA ILE A 78 -4.57 -16.53 13.34
C ILE A 78 -3.77 -15.89 12.23
N ASP A 79 -3.65 -16.60 11.13
CA ASP A 79 -3.68 -15.96 9.83
C ASP A 79 -4.83 -14.95 9.91
N GLN A 80 -4.55 -13.74 10.38
CA GLN A 80 -5.47 -12.61 10.33
C GLN A 80 -5.39 -12.13 8.89
N ALA A 81 -5.67 -13.06 7.95
CA ALA A 81 -6.45 -12.74 6.78
C ALA A 81 -7.56 -11.85 7.33
N LEU A 82 -7.53 -10.58 6.95
CA LEU A 82 -8.62 -9.66 7.25
C LEU A 82 -9.89 -10.44 6.94
N ALA A 83 -10.81 -10.58 7.91
CA ALA A 83 -12.01 -11.40 7.73
C ALA A 83 -12.75 -11.03 6.42
N ARG A 84 -12.52 -9.80 5.94
CA ARG A 84 -12.67 -9.38 4.55
C ARG A 84 -11.51 -8.46 4.12
N PRO A 85 -11.06 -8.52 2.86
CA PRO A 85 -10.16 -7.49 2.32
C PRO A 85 -10.77 -6.10 2.52
N ILE A 86 -9.93 -5.09 2.80
CA ILE A 86 -10.36 -3.68 2.85
C ILE A 86 -11.07 -3.39 1.52
N PRO A 87 -12.37 -3.02 1.52
CA PRO A 87 -13.09 -2.75 0.30
C PRO A 87 -12.46 -1.56 -0.43
N TYR A 88 -12.48 -1.59 -1.77
CA TYR A 88 -11.94 -0.52 -2.59
C TYR A 88 -12.58 0.82 -2.21
N LEU A 89 -11.77 1.89 -2.19
CA LEU A 89 -12.19 3.23 -1.75
C LEU A 89 -13.43 3.77 -2.49
N TYR A 90 -13.66 3.34 -3.74
CA TYR A 90 -14.85 3.70 -4.52
C TYR A 90 -16.16 3.16 -3.92
N GLN A 91 -16.13 2.05 -3.19
CA GLN A 91 -17.31 1.42 -2.56
C GLN A 91 -17.70 2.01 -1.20
N SER A 92 -16.84 2.86 -0.62
CA SER A 92 -17.05 3.40 0.74
C SER A 92 -17.91 4.67 0.75
N PHE A 93 -18.07 5.32 -0.40
CA PHE A 93 -18.95 6.48 -0.51
C PHE A 93 -20.34 6.00 -0.91
N LEU A 94 -21.29 6.10 0.02
CA LEU A 94 -22.71 6.00 -0.33
C LEU A 94 -23.00 7.06 -1.39
N VAL A 95 -23.41 6.62 -2.58
CA VAL A 95 -24.10 7.49 -3.54
C VAL A 95 -25.30 8.04 -2.78
N ARG A 96 -25.29 9.34 -2.47
CA ARG A 96 -26.53 10.02 -2.12
C ARG A 96 -27.39 9.94 -3.37
N GLU A 97 -28.41 9.11 -3.32
CA GLU A 97 -29.50 9.15 -4.27
C GLU A 97 -29.99 10.60 -4.32
N TYR A 98 -29.91 11.21 -5.50
CA TYR A 98 -30.51 12.51 -5.74
C TYR A 98 -32.00 12.30 -5.59
N VAL A 99 -32.56 12.63 -4.42
CA VAL A 99 -33.98 12.85 -4.29
C VAL A 99 -34.27 14.04 -5.18
N ASN A 100 -34.79 13.76 -6.37
CA ASN A 100 -35.35 14.77 -7.24
C ASN A 100 -36.74 15.06 -6.65
N ASP A 101 -36.78 15.92 -5.64
CA ASP A 101 -38.00 16.57 -5.24
C ASP A 101 -38.32 17.62 -6.30
N GLY A 102 -39.00 17.15 -7.35
CA GLY A 102 -39.65 18.02 -8.30
C GLY A 102 -40.61 18.94 -7.55
N CYS A 103 -40.17 20.16 -7.26
CA CYS A 103 -41.04 21.23 -6.84
C CYS A 103 -40.93 22.35 -7.88
N LEU A 104 -41.84 22.25 -8.84
CA LEU A 104 -42.46 23.29 -9.64
C LEU A 104 -42.06 24.72 -9.25
N GLY A 105 -41.49 25.43 -10.21
CA GLY A 105 -41.26 26.86 -10.08
C GLY A 105 -42.53 27.67 -10.23
N GLU A 106 -42.53 28.86 -9.64
CA GLU A 106 -43.28 30.07 -9.99
C GLU A 106 -42.39 31.23 -9.49
N GLY A 107 -41.89 32.16 -10.33
CA GLY A 107 -42.57 33.41 -10.68
C GLY A 107 -43.00 34.16 -9.41
N ILE A 108 -42.37 35.24 -8.95
CA ILE A 108 -41.93 36.51 -9.56
C ILE A 108 -40.82 37.14 -8.74
#